data_AF-A0A843AYJ6-F1
#
_entry.id   AF-A0A843AYJ6-F1
#
_cell.length_a   1.000
_cell.length_b   1.000
_cell.length_c   1.000
_cell.angle_alpha   90.00
_cell.angle_beta   90.00
_cell.angle_gamma   90.00
#
_symmetry.space_group_name_H-M   'P 1'
#
loop_
_entity.id
_entity.type
_entity.pdbx_description
1 polymer ?
#
loop_
_entity_poly.entity_id
_entity_poly.type
_entity_poly.pdbx_seq_one_letter_code
_entity_poly.pdbx_strand_id
1 'polypeptide(L)' 'MGKYTGIGNGHMLPDGGQVHLGALCYDNPPGKFAELNKIAVAYEVSIDKDGNFMSKGWAWK' A
#
# COMPACT_ATOMS: atom_id res chain seq x y z
N MET A 1 8.14 -18.44 3.50
CA MET A 1 6.96 -17.61 3.17
C MET A 1 7.37 -16.16 3.38
N GLY A 2 7.23 -15.31 2.36
CA GLY A 2 7.58 -13.89 2.47
C GLY A 2 6.62 -13.16 3.40
N LYS A 3 7.13 -12.19 4.16
CA LYS A 3 6.34 -11.31 5.02
C LYS A 3 6.41 -9.88 4.48
N TYR A 4 5.44 -9.07 4.88
CA TYR A 4 5.50 -7.63 4.68
C TYR A 4 4.95 -6.94 5.93
N THR A 5 5.45 -5.74 6.19
CA THR A 5 4.92 -4.85 7.22
C THR A 5 4.40 -3.60 6.54
N GLY A 6 3.18 -3.21 6.89
CA GLY A 6 2.53 -2.01 6.38
C GLY A 6 2.21 -1.01 7.48
N ILE A 7 2.28 0.27 7.14
CA ILE A 7 1.77 1.38 7.96
C ILE A 7 0.98 2.33 7.07
N GLY A 8 -0.10 2.90 7.59
CA GLY A 8 -0.90 3.85 6.83
C GLY A 8 -1.91 4.60 7.68
N ASN A 9 -2.44 5.67 7.11
CA ASN A 9 -3.52 6.47 7.66
C ASN A 9 -4.64 6.59 6.64
N GLY A 10 -5.87 6.68 7.12
CA GLY A 10 -7.03 6.92 6.26
C GLY A 10 -7.96 7.97 6.83
N HIS A 11 -8.77 8.56 5.96
CA HIS A 11 -9.84 9.47 6.36
C HIS A 11 -11.04 9.31 5.43
N MET A 12 -12.22 9.65 5.95
CA MET A 12 -13.43 9.74 5.14
C MET A 12 -13.49 11.07 4.39
N LEU A 13 -14.01 11.02 3.18
CA LEU A 13 -14.31 12.17 2.35
C LEU A 13 -15.73 12.69 2.64
N PRO A 14 -16.02 13.98 2.38
CA PRO A 14 -17.34 14.56 2.63
C PRO A 14 -18.48 13.91 1.84
N ASP A 15 -18.18 13.27 0.70
CA ASP A 15 -19.16 12.58 -0.15
C ASP A 15 -19.46 11.15 0.32
N GLY A 16 -18.86 10.70 1.42
CA GLY A 16 -18.98 9.34 1.94
C GLY A 16 -17.94 8.37 1.41
N GLY A 17 -17.03 8.81 0.54
CA GLY A 17 -15.85 8.06 0.14
C GLY A 17 -14.79 7.99 1.24
N GLN A 18 -13.70 7.28 0.97
CA GLN A 18 -12.59 7.07 1.89
C GLN A 18 -11.26 7.09 1.12
N VAL A 19 -10.22 7.66 1.72
CA VAL A 19 -8.86 7.62 1.18
C VAL A 19 -7.93 7.03 2.23
N HIS A 20 -7.11 6.07 1.82
CA HIS A 20 -6.07 5.43 2.62
C HIS A 20 -4.73 5.64 1.95
N LEU A 21 -3.76 6.19 2.68
CA LEU A 21 -2.37 6.28 2.23
C LEU A 21 -1.50 5.46 3.16
N GLY A 22 -0.55 4.72 2.59
CA GLY A 22 0.36 3.92 3.39
C GLY A 22 1.63 3.55 2.67
N ALA A 23 2.46 2.80 3.37
CA ALA A 23 3.69 2.22 2.87
C ALA A 23 3.79 0.74 3.27
N LEU A 24 4.48 -0.04 2.44
CA LEU A 24 4.79 -1.45 2.64
C LEU A 24 6.30 -1.67 2.52
N CYS A 25 6.84 -2.45 3.44
CA CYS A 25 8.21 -2.98 3.36
C CYS A 25 8.16 -4.51 3.37
N TYR A 26 9.02 -5.15 2.57
CA TYR A 26 9.06 -6.60 2.45
C TYR A 26 10.15 -7.22 3.32
N ASP A 27 9.86 -8.40 3.84
CA ASP A 27 10.80 -9.28 4.56
C ASP A 27 10.68 -10.69 3.95
N ASN A 28 11.40 -10.89 2.85
CA ASN A 28 11.48 -12.15 2.13
C ASN A 28 12.78 -12.91 2.50
N PRO A 29 12.73 -14.25 2.61
CA PRO A 29 13.95 -15.05 2.66
C PRO A 29 14.75 -14.93 1.35
N PRO A 30 16.05 -15.30 1.36
CA PRO A 30 16.87 -15.31 0.15
C PRO A 30 16.21 -16.08 -1.00
N GLY A 31 16.26 -15.52 -2.22
CA GLY A 31 15.67 -16.12 -3.41
C GLY A 31 15.06 -15.09 -4.35
N LYS A 32 14.14 -15.55 -5.21
CA LYS A 32 13.54 -14.77 -6.32
C LYS A 32 12.99 -13.40 -5.91
N PHE A 33 12.52 -13.25 -4.68
CA PHE A 33 11.87 -12.03 -4.18
C PHE A 33 12.72 -11.23 -3.18
N ALA A 34 13.96 -11.64 -2.92
CA ALA A 34 14.83 -10.97 -1.94
C ALA A 34 15.12 -9.50 -2.29
N GLU A 35 15.12 -9.16 -3.59
CA GLU A 35 15.30 -7.77 -4.02
C GLU A 35 14.17 -6.83 -3.58
N LEU A 36 12.96 -7.35 -3.30
CA LEU A 36 11.86 -6.53 -2.79
C LEU A 36 12.13 -6.00 -1.38
N ASN A 37 13.01 -6.65 -0.61
CA ASN A 37 13.38 -6.20 0.74
C ASN A 37 14.13 -4.86 0.72
N LYS A 38 14.61 -4.43 -0.45
CA LYS A 38 15.30 -3.16 -0.66
C LYS A 38 14.36 -2.04 -1.11
N ILE A 39 13.07 -2.34 -1.28
CA ILE A 39 12.09 -1.42 -1.86
C ILE A 39 11.06 -1.08 -0.79
N ALA A 40 10.81 0.22 -0.62
CA ALA A 40 9.63 0.72 0.08
C ALA A 40 8.56 1.06 -0.96
N VAL A 41 7.34 0.53 -0.78
CA VAL A 41 6.22 0.79 -1.67
C VAL A 41 5.24 1.71 -0.96
N ALA A 42 5.06 2.93 -1.44
CA ALA A 42 3.98 3.80 -1.03
C ALA A 42 2.72 3.50 -1.87
N TYR A 43 1.55 3.60 -1.26
CA TYR A 43 0.27 3.42 -1.93
C TYR A 43 -0.76 4.44 -1.49
N GLU A 44 -1.70 4.72 -2.38
CA GLU A 44 -2.94 5.42 -2.14
C GLU A 44 -4.08 4.51 -2.60
N VAL A 45 -5.07 4.28 -1.76
CA VAL A 45 -6.33 3.61 -2.10
C VAL A 45 -7.46 4.58 -1.84
N SER A 46 -8.27 4.83 -2.85
CA SER A 46 -9.51 5.59 -2.73
C SER A 46 -10.69 4.65 -2.93
N ILE A 47 -11.70 4.80 -2.09
CA ILE A 47 -12.97 4.08 -2.17
C ILE A 47 -14.04 5.17 -2.31
N ASP A 48 -14.81 5.16 -3.39
CA ASP A 48 -15.93 6.11 -3.48
C ASP A 48 -17.11 5.67 -2.61
N LYS A 49 -18.13 6.52 -2.52
CA LYS A 49 -19.35 6.27 -1.74
C LYS A 49 -20.13 5.01 -2.17
N ASP A 50 -19.92 4.54 -3.40
CA ASP A 50 -20.60 3.37 -3.96
C ASP A 50 -19.75 2.09 -3.78
N GLY A 51 -18.57 2.23 -3.16
CA GLY A 51 -17.64 1.13 -2.91
C GLY A 51 -16.70 0.82 -4.07
N ASN A 52 -16.58 1.71 -5.08
CA ASN A 52 -15.61 1.51 -6.16
C ASN A 52 -14.20 1.85 -5.69
N PHE A 53 -13.26 0.97 -6.01
CA PHE A 53 -11.86 1.09 -5.58
C PHE A 53 -10.98 1.65 -6.69
N MET A 54 -10.13 2.61 -6.35
CA MET A 54 -9.00 3.03 -7.16
C MET A 54 -7.72 2.98 -6.34
N SER A 55 -6.62 2.54 -6.95
CA SER A 55 -5.32 2.53 -6.28
C SER A 55 -4.22 3.13 -7.13
N LYS A 56 -3.26 3.76 -6.46
CA LYS A 56 -1.99 4.23 -7.02
C LYS A 56 -0.86 3.70 -6.16
N GLY A 57 0.26 3.41 -6.79
CA GLY A 57 1.45 2.93 -6.11
C GLY A 57 2.72 3.59 -6.63
N TRP A 58 3.66 3.82 -5.73
CA TRP A 58 4.99 4.33 -6.03
C TRP A 58 6.00 3.44 -5.33
N ALA A 59 7.05 3.04 -6.04
CA ALA A 59 8.14 2.25 -5.48
C ALA A 59 9.40 3.11 -5.42
N TRP A 60 10.02 3.19 -4.23
CA TRP A 60 11.31 3.83 -4.03
C TRP A 60 12.35 2.77 -3.67
N LYS A 61 13.52 2.87 -4.31
CA LYS A 61 14.66 1.97 -4.14
C LYS A 61 15.84 2.75 -3.57
#